data_AF-A0A961DH16-F1
#
_entry.id   AF-A0A961DH16-F1
#
_cell.length_a   1.000
_cell.length_b   1.000
_cell.length_c   1.000
_cell.angle_alpha   90.00
_cell.angle_beta   90.00
_cell.angle_gamma   90.00
#
_symmetry.space_group_name_H-M   'P 1'
#
loop_
_entity.id
_entity.type
_entity.pdbx_description
1 polymer ?
#
loop_
_entity_poly.entity_id
_entity_poly.type
_entity_poly.pdbx_seq_one_letter_code
_entity_poly.pdbx_strand_id
1 'polypeptide(L)'
;LISPAADRDPVLTDQINVGSIRNILTAIRAQPEPDAIRLVNIGSVAMTGSRLPPIHWGRVGDPIAPALGDHYAVSKTEAERLVIESGLAHWVSLRQTFICIPRLLSLLHPILFHQPANTLFEFVTARDSGRLMANACEADVPEKFWRRVYNIGGGETCRVGYVEYLDRIFGALGLGTLSSLTERNWFALKNFHCQWYLDSDVLEEFLHFRRDGFDEYVAHMKASAPWYLKLGLGRVIPRMFIRNIVMKRMARQPEGPLHWVETADHDRIEAFFGSHEQWEQIPGWDDPIAPPPPAAPLDHGFDDGLPDAELGLGQARSAAQFRGGECLSDAMQSGAVYSPLTWRCARGHEFQATPYLVLRAGHWCPECEAPPWDYDERAAVNPFFAQVWPVDDAPTVVEH
;
A
#
# COMPACT_ATOMS: atom_id res chain seq x y z
N LEU A 1 -7.05 -13.04 -4.38
CA LEU A 1 -6.22 -13.65 -3.33
C LEU A 1 -5.43 -12.53 -2.61
N ILE A 2 -5.11 -12.71 -1.33
CA ILE A 2 -4.32 -11.75 -0.53
C ILE A 2 -3.07 -12.45 0.04
N SER A 3 -2.04 -11.68 0.38
CA SER A 3 -0.85 -12.20 1.06
C SER A 3 -1.19 -12.82 2.42
N PRO A 4 -0.47 -13.87 2.84
CA PRO A 4 0.65 -14.52 2.14
C PRO A 4 0.22 -15.56 1.09
N ALA A 5 -1.06 -15.94 1.06
CA ALA A 5 -1.54 -16.99 0.14
C ALA A 5 -1.30 -16.60 -1.32
N ALA A 6 -1.38 -15.30 -1.62
CA ALA A 6 -1.10 -14.78 -2.94
C ALA A 6 0.36 -15.00 -3.37
N ASP A 7 1.31 -14.82 -2.46
CA ASP A 7 2.74 -14.91 -2.76
C ASP A 7 3.20 -16.37 -2.87
N ARG A 8 2.47 -17.30 -2.23
CA ARG A 8 2.71 -18.75 -2.36
C ARG A 8 2.23 -19.32 -3.69
N ASP A 9 1.20 -18.73 -4.29
CA ASP A 9 0.63 -19.17 -5.56
C ASP A 9 0.37 -17.98 -6.50
N PRO A 10 1.42 -17.46 -7.16
CA PRO A 10 1.30 -16.32 -8.07
C PRO A 10 0.37 -16.61 -9.26
N VAL A 11 0.33 -17.85 -9.73
CA VAL A 11 -0.53 -18.24 -10.86
C VAL A 11 -2.00 -18.13 -10.48
N LEU A 12 -2.40 -18.69 -9.33
CA LEU A 12 -3.77 -18.55 -8.83
C LEU A 12 -4.09 -17.09 -8.48
N THR A 13 -3.10 -16.34 -7.98
CA THR A 13 -3.24 -14.91 -7.70
C THR A 13 -3.63 -14.14 -8.94
N ASP A 14 -2.92 -14.34 -10.05
CA ASP A 14 -3.22 -13.66 -11.31
C ASP A 14 -4.58 -14.08 -11.86
N GLN A 15 -4.91 -15.37 -11.81
CA GLN A 15 -6.22 -15.88 -12.23
C GLN A 15 -7.37 -15.21 -11.45
N ILE A 16 -7.21 -15.03 -10.14
CA ILE A 16 -8.23 -14.41 -9.30
C ILE A 16 -8.21 -12.89 -9.43
N ASN A 17 -7.09 -12.24 -9.16
CA ASN A 17 -7.03 -10.78 -9.02
C ASN A 17 -7.12 -10.08 -10.37
N VAL A 18 -6.38 -10.54 -11.37
CA VAL A 18 -6.37 -9.92 -12.70
C VAL A 18 -7.45 -10.55 -13.59
N GLY A 19 -7.56 -11.88 -13.58
CA GLY A 19 -8.55 -12.60 -14.38
C GLY A 19 -10.00 -12.22 -14.06
N SER A 20 -10.34 -11.98 -12.78
CA SER A 20 -11.68 -11.51 -12.43
C SER A 20 -12.01 -10.15 -13.03
N ILE A 21 -11.06 -9.20 -13.01
CA ILE A 21 -11.25 -7.88 -13.62
C ILE A 21 -11.41 -7.99 -15.13
N ARG A 22 -10.58 -8.80 -15.80
CA ARG A 22 -10.74 -9.06 -17.25
C ARG A 22 -12.14 -9.59 -17.57
N ASN A 23 -12.64 -10.53 -16.76
CA ASN A 23 -13.96 -11.11 -16.94
C ASN A 23 -15.09 -10.10 -16.69
N ILE A 24 -14.98 -9.29 -15.63
CA ILE A 24 -15.95 -8.23 -15.31
C ILE A 24 -16.01 -7.20 -16.44
N LEU A 25 -14.86 -6.71 -16.91
CA LEU A 25 -14.81 -5.74 -18.01
C LEU A 25 -15.39 -6.31 -19.31
N THR A 26 -15.11 -7.59 -19.59
CA THR A 26 -15.70 -8.29 -20.75
C THR A 26 -17.22 -8.38 -20.62
N ALA A 27 -17.73 -8.70 -19.42
CA ALA A 27 -19.16 -8.79 -19.17
C ALA A 27 -19.86 -7.42 -19.31
N ILE A 28 -19.25 -6.34 -18.81
CA ILE A 28 -19.77 -4.97 -18.94
C ILE A 28 -19.84 -4.57 -20.42
N ARG A 29 -18.75 -4.77 -21.18
CA ARG A 29 -18.70 -4.45 -22.62
C ARG A 29 -19.72 -5.21 -23.46
N ALA A 30 -20.14 -6.39 -23.01
CA ALA A 30 -21.15 -7.19 -23.68
C ALA A 30 -22.59 -6.72 -23.41
N GLN A 31 -22.82 -5.79 -22.48
CA GLN A 31 -24.16 -5.26 -22.20
C GLN A 31 -24.60 -4.27 -23.29
N PRO A 32 -25.91 -4.09 -23.53
CA PRO A 32 -26.41 -3.14 -24.51
C PRO A 32 -25.99 -1.68 -24.25
N GLU A 33 -25.87 -1.31 -22.98
CA GLU A 33 -25.45 0.02 -22.51
C GLU A 33 -24.30 -0.12 -21.49
N PRO A 34 -23.06 -0.40 -21.93
CA PRO A 34 -21.93 -0.65 -21.03
C PRO A 34 -21.67 0.53 -20.08
N ASP A 35 -21.83 1.76 -20.58
CA ASP A 35 -21.61 2.98 -19.80
C ASP A 35 -22.71 3.23 -18.75
N ALA A 36 -23.85 2.54 -18.79
CA ALA A 36 -24.82 2.60 -17.69
C ALA A 36 -24.33 1.86 -16.43
N ILE A 37 -23.29 1.03 -16.56
CA ILE A 37 -22.77 0.19 -15.48
C ILE A 37 -21.60 0.89 -14.81
N ARG A 38 -21.71 1.06 -13.49
CA ARG A 38 -20.69 1.69 -12.65
C ARG A 38 -19.80 0.62 -12.03
N LEU A 39 -18.51 0.64 -12.32
CA LEU A 39 -17.54 -0.31 -11.80
C LEU A 39 -16.77 0.27 -10.61
N VAL A 40 -16.90 -0.35 -9.44
CA VAL A 40 -16.05 -0.07 -8.27
C VAL A 40 -14.99 -1.15 -8.13
N ASN A 41 -13.74 -0.80 -8.42
CA ASN A 41 -12.57 -1.67 -8.22
C ASN A 41 -11.92 -1.40 -6.86
N ILE A 42 -11.45 -2.47 -6.19
CA ILE A 42 -10.71 -2.37 -4.94
C ILE A 42 -9.23 -2.69 -5.20
N GLY A 43 -8.42 -1.62 -5.21
CA GLY A 43 -6.97 -1.66 -5.22
C GLY A 43 -6.40 -1.93 -3.82
N SER A 44 -5.13 -1.61 -3.61
CA SER A 44 -4.45 -1.83 -2.33
C SER A 44 -3.33 -0.83 -2.09
N VAL A 45 -3.13 -0.42 -0.84
CA VAL A 45 -1.90 0.28 -0.41
C VAL A 45 -0.64 -0.54 -0.69
N ALA A 46 -0.74 -1.87 -0.79
CA ALA A 46 0.39 -2.73 -1.12
C ALA A 46 1.06 -2.36 -2.45
N MET A 47 0.32 -1.74 -3.37
CA MET A 47 0.83 -1.27 -4.67
C MET A 47 1.90 -0.19 -4.53
N THR A 48 1.82 0.68 -3.52
CA THR A 48 2.83 1.73 -3.30
C THR A 48 4.04 1.19 -2.54
N GLY A 49 3.90 0.05 -1.84
CA GLY A 49 4.99 -0.55 -1.07
C GLY A 49 5.37 0.27 0.17
N SER A 50 6.65 0.18 0.53
CA SER A 50 7.17 0.78 1.76
C SER A 50 7.18 2.31 1.71
N ARG A 51 6.66 2.94 2.76
CA ARG A 51 6.80 4.38 3.03
C ARG A 51 7.24 4.60 4.48
N LEU A 52 8.45 4.15 4.78
CA LEU A 52 9.08 4.47 6.07
C LEU A 52 9.46 5.95 6.12
N PRO A 53 9.59 6.55 7.31
CA PRO A 53 10.11 7.91 7.41
C PRO A 53 11.49 8.05 6.71
N PRO A 54 11.76 9.19 6.04
CA PRO A 54 10.97 10.41 6.04
C PRO A 54 9.79 10.43 5.05
N ILE A 55 9.63 9.46 4.15
CA ILE A 55 8.63 9.49 3.06
C ILE A 55 7.26 8.90 3.43
N HIS A 56 6.91 8.92 4.71
CA HIS A 56 5.74 8.24 5.29
C HIS A 56 4.37 8.82 4.91
N TRP A 57 4.34 9.98 4.26
CA TRP A 57 3.14 10.57 3.69
C TRP A 57 3.05 10.25 2.21
N GLY A 58 2.04 9.49 1.82
CA GLY A 58 1.76 9.18 0.42
C GLY A 58 0.46 9.79 -0.10
N ARG A 59 0.30 9.80 -1.41
CA ARG A 59 -0.91 10.22 -2.13
C ARG A 59 -1.14 9.42 -3.42
N VAL A 60 -2.34 9.51 -3.98
CA VAL A 60 -2.61 9.07 -5.35
C VAL A 60 -1.69 9.83 -6.31
N GLY A 61 -1.04 9.09 -7.22
CA GLY A 61 -0.03 9.62 -8.14
C GLY A 61 1.40 9.27 -7.76
N ASP A 62 1.65 8.92 -6.49
CA ASP A 62 2.97 8.47 -6.03
C ASP A 62 3.43 7.19 -6.74
N PRO A 63 4.75 6.91 -6.75
CA PRO A 63 5.29 5.74 -7.42
C PRO A 63 4.66 4.42 -6.96
N ILE A 64 4.20 3.63 -7.95
CA ILE A 64 3.86 2.23 -7.76
C ILE A 64 5.16 1.43 -7.60
N ALA A 65 5.33 0.87 -6.40
CA ALA A 65 6.55 0.19 -5.96
C ALA A 65 6.22 -0.99 -5.02
N PRO A 66 5.54 -2.05 -5.50
CA PRO A 66 5.30 -3.27 -4.73
C PRO A 66 6.53 -3.76 -3.95
N ALA A 67 6.34 -4.31 -2.75
CA ALA A 67 7.45 -4.93 -2.02
C ALA A 67 8.03 -6.12 -2.82
N LEU A 68 9.32 -6.39 -2.64
CA LEU A 68 10.00 -7.54 -3.24
C LEU A 68 9.30 -8.83 -2.81
N GLY A 69 8.85 -9.62 -3.79
CA GLY A 69 8.11 -10.86 -3.57
C GLY A 69 6.61 -10.69 -3.30
N ASP A 70 6.06 -9.47 -3.36
CA ASP A 70 4.64 -9.19 -3.15
C ASP A 70 3.83 -9.34 -4.45
N HIS A 71 3.50 -10.58 -4.80
CA HIS A 71 2.69 -10.90 -5.99
C HIS A 71 1.25 -10.41 -5.83
N TYR A 72 0.76 -10.28 -4.60
CA TYR A 72 -0.52 -9.63 -4.34
C TYR A 72 -0.53 -8.18 -4.83
N ALA A 73 0.47 -7.38 -4.46
CA ALA A 73 0.58 -6.00 -4.89
C ALA A 73 0.73 -5.87 -6.42
N VAL A 74 1.56 -6.70 -7.05
CA VAL A 74 1.73 -6.73 -8.51
C VAL A 74 0.39 -7.01 -9.22
N SER A 75 -0.32 -8.05 -8.80
CA SER A 75 -1.62 -8.39 -9.40
C SER A 75 -2.69 -7.32 -9.17
N LYS A 76 -2.63 -6.60 -8.05
CA LYS A 76 -3.52 -5.45 -7.78
C LYS A 76 -3.17 -4.23 -8.64
N THR A 77 -1.90 -3.98 -8.90
CA THR A 77 -1.43 -2.97 -9.85
C THR A 77 -1.95 -3.27 -11.25
N GLU A 78 -1.78 -4.50 -11.74
CA GLU A 78 -2.25 -4.88 -13.07
C GLU A 78 -3.77 -4.78 -13.19
N ALA A 79 -4.51 -5.25 -12.18
CA ALA A 79 -5.96 -5.14 -12.10
C ALA A 79 -6.44 -3.68 -12.17
N GLU A 80 -5.81 -2.75 -11.44
CA GLU A 80 -6.15 -1.33 -11.49
C GLU A 80 -5.88 -0.72 -12.88
N ARG A 81 -4.73 -1.05 -13.49
CA ARG A 81 -4.41 -0.59 -14.86
C ARG A 81 -5.50 -0.99 -15.85
N LEU A 82 -5.97 -2.25 -15.80
CA LEU A 82 -7.04 -2.74 -16.68
C LEU A 82 -8.34 -1.94 -16.54
N VAL A 83 -8.67 -1.51 -15.31
CA VAL A 83 -9.86 -0.70 -15.03
C VAL A 83 -9.70 0.71 -15.56
N ILE A 84 -8.56 1.36 -15.31
CA ILE A 84 -8.28 2.73 -15.76
C ILE A 84 -8.29 2.80 -17.30
N GLU A 85 -7.62 1.84 -17.94
CA GLU A 85 -7.49 1.74 -19.40
C GLU A 85 -8.69 1.04 -20.07
N SER A 86 -9.78 0.78 -19.32
CA SER A 86 -10.93 0.04 -19.84
C SER A 86 -11.73 0.77 -20.91
N GLY A 87 -11.62 2.11 -20.94
CA GLY A 87 -12.42 3.00 -21.78
C GLY A 87 -13.84 3.28 -21.24
N LEU A 88 -14.24 2.68 -20.11
CA LEU A 88 -15.56 2.90 -19.50
C LEU A 88 -15.73 4.34 -19.01
N ALA A 89 -16.94 4.88 -19.14
CA ALA A 89 -17.29 6.19 -18.59
C ALA A 89 -17.39 6.20 -17.06
N HIS A 90 -17.82 5.08 -16.43
CA HIS A 90 -18.00 5.02 -14.98
C HIS A 90 -17.20 3.88 -14.35
N TRP A 91 -15.97 4.18 -13.97
CA TRP A 91 -15.15 3.32 -13.12
C TRP A 91 -14.57 4.12 -11.95
N VAL A 92 -14.24 3.45 -10.86
CA VAL A 92 -13.41 4.02 -9.79
C VAL A 92 -12.48 2.94 -9.26
N SER A 93 -11.25 3.30 -8.90
CA SER A 93 -10.34 2.40 -8.17
C SER A 93 -10.08 2.94 -6.78
N LEU A 94 -10.45 2.17 -5.76
CA LEU A 94 -10.31 2.55 -4.36
C LEU A 94 -9.16 1.73 -3.75
N ARG A 95 -8.02 2.37 -3.50
CA ARG A 95 -6.83 1.75 -2.91
C ARG A 95 -7.04 1.54 -1.43
N GLN A 96 -7.34 0.31 -1.05
CA GLN A 96 -7.67 -0.08 0.31
C GLN A 96 -6.42 -0.08 1.21
N THR A 97 -6.47 0.68 2.30
CA THR A 97 -5.49 0.58 3.40
C THR A 97 -5.75 -0.64 4.31
N PHE A 98 -4.94 -0.84 5.35
CA PHE A 98 -5.17 -1.87 6.35
C PHE A 98 -6.57 -1.80 6.97
N ILE A 99 -7.31 -2.91 6.90
CA ILE A 99 -8.65 -3.03 7.49
C ILE A 99 -8.55 -3.60 8.90
N CYS A 100 -8.88 -2.78 9.89
CA CYS A 100 -9.02 -3.19 11.27
C CYS A 100 -10.32 -3.97 11.49
N ILE A 101 -10.21 -5.25 11.86
CA ILE A 101 -11.35 -6.11 12.24
C ILE A 101 -11.38 -6.34 13.76
N PRO A 102 -12.57 -6.40 14.40
CA PRO A 102 -12.66 -6.61 15.85
C PRO A 102 -12.11 -7.96 16.35
N ARG A 103 -12.03 -8.97 15.47
CA ARG A 103 -11.55 -10.33 15.78
C ARG A 103 -10.02 -10.42 15.68
N LEU A 104 -9.29 -9.61 16.45
CA LEU A 104 -7.83 -9.51 16.38
C LEU A 104 -7.09 -10.85 16.37
N LEU A 105 -7.50 -11.83 17.20
CA LEU A 105 -6.79 -13.11 17.30
C LEU A 105 -6.76 -13.90 15.99
N SER A 106 -7.69 -13.65 15.05
CA SER A 106 -7.63 -14.25 13.72
C SER A 106 -6.56 -13.64 12.82
N LEU A 107 -5.93 -12.55 13.24
CA LEU A 107 -4.83 -11.88 12.54
C LEU A 107 -3.45 -12.31 13.08
N LEU A 108 -3.38 -13.20 14.08
CA LEU A 108 -2.11 -13.73 14.57
C LEU A 108 -1.49 -14.65 13.51
N HIS A 109 -0.57 -14.08 12.76
CA HIS A 109 0.12 -14.71 11.65
C HIS A 109 1.55 -14.15 11.55
N PRO A 110 2.54 -14.92 11.05
CA PRO A 110 3.94 -14.47 10.95
C PRO A 110 4.16 -13.13 10.25
N ILE A 111 3.25 -12.75 9.35
CA ILE A 111 3.23 -11.44 8.68
C ILE A 111 3.24 -10.23 9.64
N LEU A 112 2.81 -10.39 10.90
CA LEU A 112 2.91 -9.38 11.96
C LEU A 112 4.37 -8.92 12.19
N PHE A 113 5.34 -9.76 11.87
CA PHE A 113 6.76 -9.46 12.03
C PHE A 113 7.38 -8.83 10.78
N HIS A 114 6.62 -8.66 9.71
CA HIS A 114 7.12 -8.05 8.46
C HIS A 114 7.14 -6.53 8.53
N GLN A 115 6.43 -5.91 9.49
CA GLN A 115 6.39 -4.46 9.64
C GLN A 115 7.60 -3.96 10.45
N PRO A 116 8.37 -3.02 9.90
CA PRO A 116 9.36 -2.28 10.68
C PRO A 116 8.76 -1.57 11.90
N ALA A 117 9.55 -1.48 12.97
CA ALA A 117 9.07 -0.89 14.22
C ALA A 117 8.68 0.60 14.08
N ASN A 118 9.30 1.31 13.14
CA ASN A 118 9.01 2.71 12.79
C ASN A 118 7.96 2.88 11.67
N THR A 119 7.25 1.80 11.29
CA THR A 119 6.14 1.91 10.33
C THR A 119 5.04 2.81 10.86
N LEU A 120 4.56 3.70 9.99
CA LEU A 120 3.42 4.57 10.21
C LEU A 120 2.33 4.19 9.21
N PHE A 121 1.09 4.13 9.68
CA PHE A 121 -0.03 3.78 8.82
C PHE A 121 -1.32 4.45 9.26
N GLU A 122 -2.17 4.73 8.28
CA GLU A 122 -3.56 5.11 8.48
C GLU A 122 -4.43 3.89 8.17
N PHE A 123 -5.14 3.35 9.17
CA PHE A 123 -6.05 2.23 8.94
C PHE A 123 -7.48 2.71 8.65
N VAL A 124 -8.36 1.77 8.31
CA VAL A 124 -9.82 1.98 8.32
C VAL A 124 -10.48 0.79 9.01
N THR A 125 -11.61 0.99 9.70
CA THR A 125 -12.31 -0.15 10.31
C THR A 125 -13.14 -0.90 9.26
N ALA A 126 -13.38 -2.19 9.49
CA ALA A 126 -14.25 -2.97 8.61
C ALA A 126 -15.68 -2.41 8.52
N ARG A 127 -16.15 -1.69 9.55
CA ARG A 127 -17.46 -1.02 9.55
C ARG A 127 -17.46 0.18 8.61
N ASP A 128 -16.40 0.97 8.65
CA ASP A 128 -16.23 2.17 7.82
C ASP A 128 -16.04 1.77 6.36
N SER A 129 -15.22 0.74 6.08
CA SER A 129 -15.13 0.13 4.74
C SER A 129 -16.48 -0.42 4.27
N GLY A 130 -17.28 -1.04 5.15
CA GLY A 130 -18.62 -1.53 4.78
C GLY A 130 -19.58 -0.41 4.40
N ARG A 131 -19.56 0.70 5.15
CA ARG A 131 -20.35 1.90 4.83
C ARG A 131 -19.89 2.56 3.53
N LEU A 132 -18.58 2.65 3.32
CA LEU A 132 -18.00 3.15 2.07
C LEU A 132 -18.53 2.39 0.87
N MET A 133 -18.53 1.05 0.92
CA MET A 133 -19.04 0.23 -0.18
C MET A 133 -20.53 0.40 -0.41
N ALA A 134 -21.33 0.53 0.66
CA ALA A 134 -22.76 0.80 0.54
C ALA A 134 -23.01 2.18 -0.12
N ASN A 135 -22.33 3.21 0.38
CA ASN A 135 -22.49 4.59 -0.09
C ASN A 135 -22.03 4.74 -1.55
N ALA A 136 -21.01 4.00 -1.99
CA ALA A 136 -20.56 3.98 -3.39
C ALA A 136 -21.60 3.41 -4.37
N CYS A 137 -22.61 2.70 -3.87
CA CYS A 137 -23.72 2.17 -4.67
C CYS A 137 -24.93 3.11 -4.75
N GLU A 138 -24.92 4.23 -4.02
CA GLU A 138 -26.06 5.15 -3.97
C GLU A 138 -26.22 5.93 -5.28
N ALA A 139 -27.45 6.31 -5.58
CA ALA A 139 -27.79 6.98 -6.85
C ALA A 139 -27.24 8.42 -6.93
N ASP A 140 -27.02 9.05 -5.78
CA ASP A 140 -26.59 10.44 -5.62
C ASP A 140 -25.07 10.64 -5.62
N VAL A 141 -24.28 9.56 -5.78
CA VAL A 141 -22.83 9.66 -5.99
C VAL A 141 -22.56 10.55 -7.23
N PRO A 142 -21.87 11.69 -7.06
CA PRO A 142 -21.77 12.71 -8.11
C PRO A 142 -20.84 12.27 -9.24
N GLU A 143 -21.06 12.80 -10.44
CA GLU A 143 -20.31 12.38 -11.64
C GLU A 143 -18.79 12.56 -11.51
N LYS A 144 -18.37 13.64 -10.83
CA LYS A 144 -16.94 13.93 -10.56
C LYS A 144 -16.24 12.87 -9.69
N PHE A 145 -16.98 11.93 -9.09
CA PHE A 145 -16.43 10.78 -8.37
C PHE A 145 -15.82 9.76 -9.34
N TRP A 146 -16.45 9.57 -10.50
CA TRP A 146 -16.09 8.53 -11.46
C TRP A 146 -14.85 8.90 -12.28
N ARG A 147 -14.27 7.86 -12.89
CA ARG A 147 -12.99 7.83 -13.62
C ARG A 147 -11.80 8.28 -12.79
N ARG A 148 -11.82 7.95 -11.49
CA ARG A 148 -10.81 8.37 -10.54
C ARG A 148 -10.24 7.25 -9.70
N VAL A 149 -9.09 7.53 -9.11
CA VAL A 149 -8.41 6.69 -8.13
C VAL A 149 -8.43 7.44 -6.81
N TYR A 150 -8.74 6.74 -5.72
CA TYR A 150 -8.74 7.31 -4.37
C TYR A 150 -8.05 6.38 -3.38
N ASN A 151 -7.42 6.94 -2.36
CA ASN A 151 -6.97 6.19 -1.20
C ASN A 151 -8.11 6.05 -0.19
N ILE A 152 -8.38 4.82 0.26
CA ILE A 152 -9.25 4.59 1.42
C ILE A 152 -8.41 4.73 2.68
N GLY A 153 -8.78 5.63 3.57
CA GLY A 153 -8.18 5.78 4.89
C GLY A 153 -9.19 6.29 5.91
N GLY A 154 -8.97 6.01 7.19
CA GLY A 154 -9.85 6.40 8.30
C GLY A 154 -9.66 7.85 8.78
N GLY A 155 -8.78 8.62 8.14
CA GLY A 155 -8.47 10.00 8.49
C GLY A 155 -7.54 10.11 9.70
N GLU A 156 -7.38 11.35 10.19
CA GLU A 156 -6.41 11.70 11.24
C GLU A 156 -6.52 10.83 12.50
N THR A 157 -7.74 10.51 12.95
CA THR A 157 -7.98 9.69 14.15
C THR A 157 -7.60 8.20 13.98
N CYS A 158 -7.26 7.78 12.77
CA CYS A 158 -6.81 6.43 12.43
C CYS A 158 -5.32 6.37 12.03
N ARG A 159 -4.58 7.48 12.13
CA ARG A 159 -3.13 7.54 11.90
C ARG A 159 -2.40 7.10 13.16
N VAL A 160 -1.53 6.10 13.03
CA VAL A 160 -0.84 5.50 14.18
C VAL A 160 0.53 4.94 13.79
N GLY A 161 1.45 4.88 14.75
CA GLY A 161 2.68 4.10 14.62
C GLY A 161 2.48 2.63 14.96
N TYR A 162 3.26 1.74 14.34
CA TYR A 162 3.08 0.29 14.47
C TYR A 162 3.23 -0.23 15.91
N VAL A 163 4.25 0.22 16.63
CA VAL A 163 4.46 -0.15 18.04
C VAL A 163 3.34 0.38 18.92
N GLU A 164 2.92 1.64 18.73
CA GLU A 164 1.80 2.24 19.47
C GLU A 164 0.50 1.44 19.22
N TYR A 165 0.24 1.06 17.98
CA TYR A 165 -0.92 0.26 17.62
C TYR A 165 -0.95 -1.06 18.41
N LEU A 166 0.14 -1.82 18.39
CA LEU A 166 0.22 -3.10 19.10
C LEU A 166 0.17 -2.92 20.62
N ASP A 167 0.82 -1.89 21.18
CA ASP A 167 0.79 -1.59 22.60
C ASP A 167 -0.63 -1.26 23.08
N ARG A 168 -1.37 -0.43 22.33
CA ARG A 168 -2.76 -0.10 22.66
C ARG A 168 -3.66 -1.32 22.60
N ILE A 169 -3.47 -2.18 21.61
CA ILE A 169 -4.26 -3.38 21.41
C ILE A 169 -3.97 -4.46 22.47
N PHE A 170 -2.69 -4.78 22.71
CA PHE A 170 -2.30 -5.75 23.73
C PHE A 170 -2.58 -5.24 25.14
N GLY A 171 -2.35 -3.96 25.40
CA GLY A 171 -2.71 -3.31 26.66
C GLY A 171 -4.20 -3.35 26.93
N ALA A 172 -5.03 -3.07 25.92
CA ALA A 172 -6.49 -3.18 26.00
C ALA A 172 -6.97 -4.59 26.37
N LEU A 173 -6.26 -5.63 25.95
CA LEU A 173 -6.53 -7.04 26.26
C LEU A 173 -5.83 -7.52 27.55
N GLY A 174 -5.04 -6.66 28.21
CA GLY A 174 -4.29 -6.99 29.42
C GLY A 174 -3.07 -7.88 29.19
N LEU A 175 -2.59 -8.01 27.95
CA LEU A 175 -1.49 -8.91 27.59
C LEU A 175 -0.10 -8.29 27.83
N GLY A 176 -0.01 -6.95 27.87
CA GLY A 176 1.25 -6.21 28.06
C GLY A 176 1.53 -5.26 26.89
N THR A 177 2.79 -4.85 26.77
CA THR A 177 3.33 -4.07 25.64
C THR A 177 4.04 -4.99 24.67
N LEU A 178 4.18 -4.58 23.41
CA LEU A 178 4.96 -5.24 22.39
C LEU A 178 6.36 -5.60 22.89
N SER A 179 7.08 -4.62 23.46
CA SER A 179 8.43 -4.80 23.99
C SER A 179 8.54 -5.87 25.08
N SER A 180 7.47 -6.08 25.86
CA SER A 180 7.43 -7.13 26.88
C SER A 180 7.12 -8.52 26.33
N LEU A 181 6.62 -8.58 25.09
CA LEU A 181 6.14 -9.79 24.44
C LEU A 181 7.05 -10.25 23.28
N THR A 182 8.00 -9.43 22.84
CA THR A 182 8.84 -9.71 21.68
C THR A 182 10.28 -9.24 21.88
N GLU A 183 11.16 -9.55 20.92
CA GLU A 183 12.43 -8.85 20.73
C GLU A 183 12.37 -8.04 19.44
N ARG A 184 13.11 -6.92 19.39
CA ARG A 184 13.05 -5.99 18.26
C ARG A 184 13.60 -6.62 16.98
N ASN A 185 14.62 -7.47 17.08
CA ASN A 185 15.16 -8.24 15.95
C ASN A 185 14.23 -9.34 15.42
N TRP A 186 13.00 -9.48 15.96
CA TRP A 186 11.99 -10.33 15.33
C TRP A 186 11.28 -9.63 14.18
N PHE A 187 11.39 -8.30 14.08
CA PHE A 187 10.70 -7.46 13.10
C PHE A 187 11.65 -7.06 11.97
N ALA A 188 11.12 -7.01 10.75
CA ALA A 188 11.87 -6.55 9.58
C ALA A 188 12.35 -5.09 9.71
N LEU A 189 13.29 -4.69 8.84
CA LEU A 189 13.75 -3.30 8.73
C LEU A 189 13.16 -2.56 7.54
N LYS A 190 12.73 -3.29 6.50
CA LYS A 190 12.14 -2.74 5.27
C LYS A 190 11.20 -3.74 4.58
N ASN A 191 10.76 -3.40 3.37
CA ASN A 191 10.03 -4.29 2.46
C ASN A 191 8.61 -4.71 2.90
N PHE A 192 7.89 -3.79 3.54
CA PHE A 192 6.46 -3.97 3.81
C PHE A 192 5.71 -2.66 3.59
N HIS A 193 4.50 -2.77 3.04
CA HIS A 193 3.69 -1.60 2.69
C HIS A 193 2.97 -1.00 3.90
N CYS A 194 2.81 0.32 3.89
CA CYS A 194 1.96 1.13 4.78
C CYS A 194 2.33 2.61 4.59
N GLN A 195 1.40 3.52 4.84
CA GLN A 195 1.65 4.97 4.80
C GLN A 195 0.55 5.75 5.53
N TRP A 196 0.83 7.01 5.84
CA TRP A 196 -0.21 8.04 6.02
C TRP A 196 -0.61 8.63 4.67
N TYR A 197 -1.79 9.24 4.59
CA TYR A 197 -2.32 9.79 3.34
C TYR A 197 -2.48 11.29 3.40
N LEU A 198 -1.96 11.98 2.38
CA LEU A 198 -2.22 13.40 2.17
C LEU A 198 -3.62 13.66 1.59
N ASP A 199 -4.25 12.65 1.00
CA ASP A 199 -5.43 12.80 0.13
C ASP A 199 -6.58 11.83 0.46
N SER A 200 -6.50 11.05 1.53
CA SER A 200 -7.59 10.13 1.89
C SER A 200 -8.89 10.87 2.22
N ASP A 201 -8.80 12.13 2.66
CA ASP A 201 -9.94 13.00 2.96
C ASP A 201 -10.80 13.29 1.73
N VAL A 202 -10.22 13.27 0.52
CA VAL A 202 -10.97 13.50 -0.73
C VAL A 202 -12.09 12.46 -0.88
N LEU A 203 -11.84 11.20 -0.55
CA LEU A 203 -12.86 10.14 -0.66
C LEU A 203 -13.99 10.32 0.36
N GLU A 204 -13.67 10.86 1.54
CA GLU A 204 -14.67 11.15 2.57
C GLU A 204 -15.64 12.27 2.14
N GLU A 205 -15.17 13.25 1.36
CA GLU A 205 -16.04 14.29 0.78
C GLU A 205 -17.10 13.74 -0.17
N PHE A 206 -16.86 12.57 -0.77
CA PHE A 206 -17.78 11.91 -1.69
C PHE A 206 -18.71 10.94 -1.00
N LEU A 207 -18.15 10.07 -0.15
CA LEU A 207 -18.86 8.90 0.35
C LEU A 207 -19.25 9.00 1.82
N HIS A 208 -18.78 10.02 2.56
CA HIS A 208 -19.19 10.27 3.96
C HIS A 208 -19.21 9.00 4.82
N PHE A 209 -18.13 8.22 4.76
CA PHE A 209 -18.09 6.85 5.26
C PHE A 209 -17.35 6.72 6.59
N ARG A 210 -16.64 7.76 7.05
CA ARG A 210 -15.87 7.69 8.30
C ARG A 210 -16.75 7.90 9.52
N ARG A 211 -16.42 7.22 10.61
CA ARG A 211 -17.05 7.39 11.95
C ARG A 211 -16.17 6.84 13.06
N ASP A 212 -15.50 5.72 12.80
CA ASP A 212 -14.70 5.07 13.83
C ASP A 212 -13.27 5.61 13.78
N GLY A 213 -12.74 6.09 14.92
CA GLY A 213 -11.32 6.32 15.14
C GLY A 213 -10.67 5.15 15.86
N PHE A 214 -9.43 5.33 16.33
CA PHE A 214 -8.72 4.27 17.06
C PHE A 214 -9.37 3.93 18.41
N ASP A 215 -9.97 4.90 19.10
CA ASP A 215 -10.66 4.65 20.37
C ASP A 215 -11.92 3.78 20.17
N GLU A 216 -12.73 4.09 19.15
CA GLU A 216 -13.89 3.28 18.77
C GLU A 216 -13.47 1.87 18.36
N TYR A 217 -12.38 1.74 17.58
CA TYR A 217 -11.85 0.43 17.21
C TYR A 217 -11.44 -0.39 18.44
N VAL A 218 -10.68 0.19 19.38
CA VAL A 218 -10.28 -0.49 20.62
C VAL A 218 -11.51 -0.91 21.44
N ALA A 219 -12.54 -0.06 21.51
CA ALA A 219 -13.78 -0.39 22.20
C ALA A 219 -14.50 -1.58 21.55
N HIS A 220 -14.63 -1.59 20.21
CA HIS A 220 -15.24 -2.70 19.47
C HIS A 220 -14.45 -4.00 19.58
N MET A 221 -13.12 -3.91 19.54
CA MET A 221 -12.22 -5.05 19.74
C MET A 221 -12.42 -5.65 21.13
N LYS A 222 -12.42 -4.84 22.20
CA LYS A 222 -12.72 -5.30 23.57
C LYS A 222 -14.10 -5.94 23.67
N ALA A 223 -15.12 -5.34 23.05
CA ALA A 223 -16.47 -5.88 23.02
C ALA A 223 -16.56 -7.22 22.27
N SER A 224 -15.66 -7.47 21.32
CA SER A 224 -15.60 -8.71 20.52
C SER A 224 -14.61 -9.74 21.07
N ALA A 225 -13.82 -9.37 22.08
CA ALA A 225 -12.82 -10.25 22.68
C ALA A 225 -13.47 -11.50 23.33
N PRO A 226 -12.75 -12.63 23.38
CA PRO A 226 -13.17 -13.80 24.14
C PRO A 226 -13.51 -13.46 25.60
N TRP A 227 -14.51 -14.13 26.16
CA TRP A 227 -15.02 -13.86 27.51
C TRP A 227 -13.93 -13.90 28.59
N TYR A 228 -12.93 -14.79 28.45
CA TYR A 228 -11.83 -14.91 29.41
C TYR A 228 -10.92 -13.67 29.42
N LEU A 229 -10.66 -13.05 28.26
CA LEU A 229 -9.91 -11.79 28.20
C LEU A 229 -10.70 -10.62 28.80
N LYS A 230 -12.04 -10.61 28.59
CA LYS A 230 -12.94 -9.61 29.18
C LYS A 230 -12.98 -9.68 30.70
N LEU A 231 -12.85 -10.87 31.29
CA LEU A 231 -12.71 -11.06 32.74
C LEU A 231 -11.33 -10.68 33.29
N GLY A 232 -10.41 -10.22 32.43
CA GLY A 232 -9.07 -9.81 32.84
C GLY A 232 -8.07 -10.95 33.00
N LEU A 233 -8.40 -12.18 32.59
CA LEU A 233 -7.48 -13.33 32.68
C LEU A 233 -6.20 -13.12 31.86
N GLY A 234 -6.23 -12.28 30.82
CA GLY A 234 -5.03 -11.86 30.08
C GLY A 234 -3.93 -11.29 30.97
N ARG A 235 -4.31 -10.57 32.04
CA ARG A 235 -3.36 -9.97 33.00
C ARG A 235 -2.66 -10.99 33.90
N VAL A 236 -3.24 -12.18 34.01
CA VAL A 236 -2.72 -13.27 34.86
C VAL A 236 -1.77 -14.16 34.06
N ILE A 237 -1.82 -14.13 32.73
CA ILE A 237 -0.92 -14.91 31.88
C ILE A 237 0.50 -14.34 32.01
N PRO A 238 1.52 -15.15 32.39
CA PRO A 238 2.89 -14.68 32.44
C PRO A 238 3.35 -14.18 31.07
N ARG A 239 3.90 -12.96 31.01
CA ARG A 239 4.38 -12.37 29.74
C ARG A 239 5.42 -13.25 29.04
N MET A 240 6.30 -13.89 29.81
CA MET A 240 7.27 -14.87 29.31
C MET A 240 6.63 -16.05 28.59
N PHE A 241 5.42 -16.46 29.00
CA PHE A 241 4.68 -17.51 28.30
C PHE A 241 4.20 -17.03 26.94
N ILE A 242 3.54 -15.86 26.87
CA ILE A 242 3.07 -15.28 25.61
C ILE A 242 4.26 -15.06 24.67
N ARG A 243 5.34 -14.47 25.19
CA ARG A 243 6.56 -14.20 24.43
C ARG A 243 7.16 -15.45 23.80
N ASN A 244 7.37 -16.52 24.57
CA ASN A 244 8.10 -17.68 24.09
C ASN A 244 7.22 -18.71 23.37
N ILE A 245 5.97 -18.90 23.81
CA ILE A 245 5.09 -19.96 23.30
C ILE A 245 4.20 -19.46 22.17
N VAL A 246 3.83 -18.18 22.17
CA VAL A 246 2.99 -17.57 21.12
C VAL A 246 3.87 -16.80 20.14
N MET A 247 4.47 -15.69 20.58
CA MET A 247 5.15 -14.75 19.68
C MET A 247 6.39 -15.35 19.00
N LYS A 248 7.34 -15.89 19.79
CA LYS A 248 8.57 -16.48 19.25
C LYS A 248 8.29 -17.67 18.33
N ARG A 249 7.32 -18.51 18.70
CA ARG A 249 6.91 -19.66 17.87
C ARG A 249 6.29 -19.20 16.55
N MET A 250 5.50 -18.12 16.58
CA MET A 250 4.94 -17.50 15.37
C MET A 250 6.04 -16.92 14.48
N ALA A 251 7.02 -16.20 15.05
CA ALA A 251 8.15 -15.65 14.32
C ALA A 251 9.08 -16.72 13.69
N ARG A 252 9.00 -17.98 14.16
CA ARG A 252 9.75 -19.15 13.65
C ARG A 252 8.97 -20.02 12.66
N GLN A 253 7.72 -19.68 12.36
CA GLN A 253 7.00 -20.36 11.28
C GLN A 253 7.65 -20.02 9.92
N PRO A 254 7.40 -20.79 8.84
CA PRO A 254 8.12 -20.62 7.56
C PRO A 254 8.16 -19.21 6.97
N GLU A 255 7.17 -18.37 7.26
CA GLU A 255 7.08 -16.98 6.80
C GLU A 255 7.49 -15.96 7.86
N GLY A 256 8.03 -16.40 8.97
CA GLY A 256 8.47 -15.56 10.06
C GLY A 256 9.95 -15.19 9.92
N PRO A 257 10.36 -13.98 10.29
CA PRO A 257 11.76 -13.56 10.11
C PRO A 257 12.79 -14.40 10.87
N LEU A 258 12.44 -14.97 12.03
CA LEU A 258 13.35 -15.87 12.73
C LEU A 258 13.56 -17.18 11.98
N HIS A 259 12.56 -17.66 11.23
CA HIS A 259 12.75 -18.84 10.39
C HIS A 259 13.76 -18.55 9.30
N TRP A 260 13.61 -17.44 8.58
CA TRP A 260 14.52 -17.03 7.50
C TRP A 260 15.96 -16.95 7.97
N VAL A 261 16.18 -16.35 9.14
CA VAL A 261 17.51 -16.27 9.76
C VAL A 261 18.02 -17.65 10.17
N GLU A 262 17.20 -18.46 10.85
CA GLU A 262 17.60 -19.80 11.32
C GLU A 262 17.89 -20.78 10.16
N THR A 263 17.28 -20.58 9.00
CA THR A 263 17.49 -21.42 7.81
C THR A 263 18.42 -20.78 6.77
N ALA A 264 18.99 -19.61 7.05
CA ALA A 264 19.81 -18.84 6.11
C ALA A 264 19.13 -18.61 4.74
N ASP A 265 17.86 -18.20 4.76
CA ASP A 265 17.12 -17.78 3.57
C ASP A 265 17.63 -16.41 3.09
N HIS A 266 18.65 -16.43 2.24
CA HIS A 266 19.37 -15.23 1.79
C HIS A 266 18.45 -14.22 1.11
N ASP A 267 17.53 -14.66 0.24
CA ASP A 267 16.62 -13.78 -0.50
C ASP A 267 15.69 -13.02 0.46
N ARG A 268 15.12 -13.72 1.46
CA ARG A 268 14.27 -13.08 2.47
C ARG A 268 15.07 -12.17 3.39
N ILE A 269 16.27 -12.57 3.77
CA ILE A 269 17.14 -11.74 4.63
C ILE A 269 17.50 -10.44 3.91
N GLU A 270 17.94 -10.51 2.65
CA GLU A 270 18.27 -9.34 1.84
C GLU A 270 17.05 -8.42 1.63
N ALA A 271 15.89 -9.00 1.29
CA ALA A 271 14.68 -8.23 1.06
C ALA A 271 14.21 -7.50 2.33
N PHE A 272 14.14 -8.16 3.49
CA PHE A 272 13.52 -7.60 4.70
C PHE A 272 14.50 -6.92 5.66
N PHE A 273 15.78 -7.30 5.61
CA PHE A 273 16.82 -6.80 6.51
C PHE A 273 17.98 -6.12 5.79
N GLY A 274 18.14 -6.32 4.48
CA GLY A 274 19.30 -5.89 3.70
C GLY A 274 20.48 -6.87 3.84
N SER A 275 20.80 -7.30 5.07
CA SER A 275 21.78 -8.37 5.29
C SER A 275 21.57 -9.07 6.63
N HIS A 276 22.23 -10.22 6.81
CA HIS A 276 22.26 -10.91 8.11
C HIS A 276 22.98 -10.06 9.17
N GLU A 277 24.04 -9.34 8.78
CA GLU A 277 24.77 -8.45 9.68
C GLU A 277 23.86 -7.31 10.18
N GLN A 278 23.07 -6.70 9.30
CA GLN A 278 22.10 -5.67 9.69
C GLN A 278 21.04 -6.23 10.64
N TRP A 279 20.61 -7.48 10.47
CA TRP A 279 19.71 -8.16 11.43
C TRP A 279 20.36 -8.37 12.81
N GLU A 280 21.63 -8.79 12.87
CA GLU A 280 22.36 -8.96 14.14
C GLU A 280 22.57 -7.65 14.88
N GLN A 281 22.71 -6.55 14.13
CA GLN A 281 22.90 -5.20 14.67
C GLN A 281 21.59 -4.51 15.09
N ILE A 282 20.43 -5.14 14.90
CA ILE A 282 19.15 -4.56 15.36
C ILE A 282 19.21 -4.37 16.88
N PRO A 283 19.07 -3.14 17.38
CA PRO A 283 19.16 -2.87 18.81
C PRO A 283 17.97 -3.48 19.56
N GLY A 284 18.09 -3.56 20.89
CA GLY A 284 16.98 -3.97 21.75
C GLY A 284 15.84 -2.95 21.80
N TRP A 285 14.81 -3.26 22.59
CA TRP A 285 13.69 -2.34 22.84
C TRP A 285 14.03 -1.18 23.77
N ASP A 286 15.20 -1.21 24.41
CA ASP A 286 15.76 -0.13 25.22
C ASP A 286 16.27 1.05 24.37
N ASP A 287 16.61 0.79 23.12
CA ASP A 287 16.89 1.83 22.12
C ASP A 287 15.58 2.48 21.62
N PRO A 288 15.42 3.81 21.77
CA PRO A 288 14.17 4.48 21.42
C PRO A 288 13.98 4.56 19.89
N ILE A 289 12.73 4.41 19.45
CA ILE A 289 12.36 4.69 18.07
C ILE A 289 12.23 6.19 17.90
N ALA A 290 13.05 6.78 17.03
CA ALA A 290 12.99 8.20 16.73
C ALA A 290 11.60 8.58 16.20
N PRO A 291 11.04 9.73 16.61
CA PRO A 291 9.82 10.24 16.00
C PRO A 291 10.08 10.51 14.51
N PRO A 292 9.05 10.38 13.65
CA PRO A 292 9.21 10.70 12.24
C PRO A 292 9.59 12.18 12.07
N PRO A 293 10.57 12.51 11.21
CA PRO A 293 10.82 13.89 10.83
C PRO A 293 9.63 14.44 10.01
N PRO A 294 9.53 15.77 9.83
CA PRO A 294 8.64 16.34 8.83
C PRO A 294 8.89 15.71 7.46
N ALA A 295 7.83 15.39 6.72
CA ALA A 295 7.92 14.88 5.37
C ALA A 295 7.47 15.94 4.36
N ALA A 296 8.17 16.01 3.24
CA ALA A 296 7.68 16.69 2.05
C ALA A 296 6.92 15.68 1.17
N PRO A 297 5.88 16.11 0.43
CA PRO A 297 5.30 15.28 -0.61
C PRO A 297 6.32 14.94 -1.70
N LEU A 298 6.17 13.78 -2.33
CA LEU A 298 7.03 13.36 -3.43
C LEU A 298 6.78 14.22 -4.68
N ASP A 299 7.83 14.46 -5.46
CA ASP A 299 7.75 15.17 -6.74
C ASP A 299 7.25 14.22 -7.83
N HIS A 300 6.32 14.68 -8.66
CA HIS A 300 5.78 13.91 -9.78
C HIS A 300 6.37 14.33 -11.14
N GLY A 301 7.25 15.34 -11.16
CA GLY A 301 7.87 15.92 -12.35
C GLY A 301 6.98 16.93 -13.07
N PHE A 302 5.91 17.39 -12.43
CA PHE A 302 4.97 18.41 -12.92
C PHE A 302 4.15 19.00 -11.75
N ASP A 303 3.41 20.09 -12.00
CA ASP A 303 2.49 20.67 -11.00
C ASP A 303 1.22 19.82 -10.83
N ASP A 304 1.15 19.09 -9.71
CA ASP A 304 0.00 18.27 -9.34
C ASP A 304 -1.31 19.05 -9.18
N GLY A 305 -1.23 20.34 -8.86
CA GLY A 305 -2.37 21.21 -8.62
C GLY A 305 -3.14 21.61 -9.89
N LEU A 306 -2.56 21.39 -11.08
CA LEU A 306 -3.24 21.67 -12.34
C LEU A 306 -4.50 20.82 -12.47
N PRO A 307 -5.66 21.38 -12.88
CA PRO A 307 -6.85 20.57 -13.14
C PRO A 307 -6.65 19.73 -14.41
N ASP A 308 -7.37 18.60 -14.50
CA ASP A 308 -7.23 17.67 -15.64
C ASP A 308 -7.47 18.35 -16.99
N ALA A 309 -8.37 19.35 -17.05
CA ALA A 309 -8.69 20.13 -18.24
C ALA A 309 -7.49 20.93 -18.79
N GLU A 310 -6.48 21.21 -17.97
CA GLU A 310 -5.29 21.97 -18.35
C GLU A 310 -4.09 21.06 -18.64
N LEU A 311 -4.16 19.77 -18.28
CA LEU A 311 -3.09 18.82 -18.59
C LEU A 311 -2.98 18.63 -20.11
N GLY A 312 -1.81 18.94 -20.64
CA GLY A 312 -1.48 18.76 -22.05
C GLY A 312 -0.14 18.05 -22.26
N LEU A 313 0.33 18.07 -23.50
CA LEU A 313 1.55 17.37 -23.91
C LEU A 313 2.79 17.84 -23.14
N GLY A 314 2.83 19.10 -22.69
CA GLY A 314 3.94 19.65 -21.90
C GLY A 314 4.10 18.93 -20.56
N GLN A 315 3.02 18.78 -19.79
CA GLN A 315 3.04 18.04 -18.53
C GLN A 315 3.35 16.56 -18.75
N ALA A 316 2.79 15.95 -19.81
CA ALA A 316 3.10 14.56 -20.16
C ALA A 316 4.61 14.35 -20.44
N ARG A 317 5.22 15.25 -21.22
CA ARG A 317 6.67 15.20 -21.51
C ARG A 317 7.52 15.43 -20.27
N SER A 318 7.16 16.41 -19.43
CA SER A 318 7.85 16.70 -18.17
C SER A 318 7.83 15.50 -17.22
N ALA A 319 6.64 14.90 -17.02
CA ALA A 319 6.46 13.73 -16.19
C ALA A 319 7.25 12.51 -16.72
N ALA A 320 7.24 12.29 -18.03
CA ALA A 320 8.01 11.22 -18.66
C ALA A 320 9.53 11.40 -18.47
N GLN A 321 10.02 12.62 -18.71
CA GLN A 321 11.44 12.97 -18.54
C GLN A 321 11.90 12.78 -17.10
N PHE A 322 11.10 13.19 -16.12
CA PHE A 322 11.40 12.98 -14.70
C PHE A 322 11.41 11.50 -14.29
N ARG A 323 10.72 10.63 -15.04
CA ARG A 323 10.76 9.17 -14.90
C ARG A 323 11.90 8.52 -15.68
N GLY A 324 12.82 9.32 -16.23
CA GLY A 324 13.93 8.90 -17.08
C GLY A 324 13.53 8.42 -18.48
N GLY A 325 12.27 8.62 -18.86
CA GLY A 325 11.74 8.21 -20.16
C GLY A 325 11.30 9.40 -21.00
N GLU A 326 10.43 9.12 -21.97
CA GLU A 326 9.91 10.11 -22.92
C GLU A 326 8.47 9.81 -23.34
N CYS A 327 7.75 10.88 -23.67
CA CYS A 327 6.46 10.79 -24.35
C CYS A 327 6.71 10.92 -25.86
N LEU A 328 6.45 9.85 -26.60
CA LEU A 328 6.69 9.72 -28.03
C LEU A 328 5.58 10.31 -28.89
N SER A 329 4.44 10.69 -28.30
CA SER A 329 3.35 11.34 -29.03
C SER A 329 3.69 12.79 -29.39
N ASP A 330 3.30 13.19 -30.60
CA ASP A 330 3.54 14.55 -31.12
C ASP A 330 2.48 15.56 -30.71
N ALA A 331 1.29 15.08 -30.33
CA ALA A 331 0.15 15.92 -29.98
C ALA A 331 -0.69 15.27 -28.87
N MET A 332 -1.23 16.11 -28.00
CA MET A 332 -2.27 15.79 -27.03
C MET A 332 -3.15 17.03 -26.90
N GLN A 333 -4.46 16.88 -27.11
CA GLN A 333 -5.41 17.95 -26.79
C GLN A 333 -5.44 18.16 -25.28
N SER A 334 -5.33 19.41 -24.83
CA SER A 334 -5.43 19.75 -23.40
C SER A 334 -6.76 19.23 -22.83
N GLY A 335 -6.70 18.56 -21.68
CA GLY A 335 -7.87 17.91 -21.08
C GLY A 335 -8.13 16.47 -21.53
N ALA A 336 -7.47 15.98 -22.59
CA ALA A 336 -7.67 14.63 -23.12
C ALA A 336 -6.92 13.56 -22.30
N VAL A 337 -7.05 13.60 -20.96
CA VAL A 337 -6.28 12.75 -20.03
C VAL A 337 -6.60 11.26 -20.15
N TYR A 338 -7.69 10.89 -20.83
CA TYR A 338 -8.08 9.49 -21.08
C TYR A 338 -7.88 9.04 -22.52
N SER A 339 -7.20 9.83 -23.35
CA SER A 339 -6.78 9.41 -24.68
C SER A 339 -5.36 8.86 -24.60
N PRO A 340 -5.09 7.61 -25.03
CA PRO A 340 -3.76 7.02 -24.93
C PRO A 340 -2.68 7.83 -25.65
N LEU A 341 -1.51 7.91 -25.03
CA LEU A 341 -0.27 8.37 -25.65
C LEU A 341 0.72 7.19 -25.74
N THR A 342 1.73 7.37 -26.58
CA THR A 342 2.87 6.46 -26.68
C THR A 342 3.99 6.95 -25.76
N TRP A 343 4.53 6.07 -24.94
CA TRP A 343 5.59 6.35 -23.98
C TRP A 343 6.77 5.41 -24.20
N ARG A 344 7.97 5.84 -23.83
CA ARG A 344 9.15 4.98 -23.71
C ARG A 344 9.77 5.18 -22.33
N CYS A 345 10.07 4.10 -21.61
CA CYS A 345 10.74 4.20 -20.32
C CYS A 345 12.27 4.28 -20.49
N ALA A 346 12.99 4.57 -19.39
CA ALA A 346 14.45 4.64 -19.38
C ALA A 346 15.17 3.37 -19.87
N ARG A 347 14.52 2.20 -19.76
CA ARG A 347 15.03 0.90 -20.24
C ARG A 347 14.69 0.62 -21.71
N GLY A 348 14.03 1.56 -22.40
CA GLY A 348 13.70 1.45 -23.82
C GLY A 348 12.37 0.74 -24.14
N HIS A 349 11.62 0.26 -23.14
CA HIS A 349 10.30 -0.34 -23.36
C HIS A 349 9.31 0.72 -23.84
N GLU A 350 8.63 0.44 -24.95
CA GLU A 350 7.57 1.28 -25.50
C GLU A 350 6.19 0.73 -25.13
N PHE A 351 5.30 1.61 -24.66
CA PHE A 351 3.96 1.21 -24.24
C PHE A 351 2.92 2.31 -24.48
N GLN A 352 1.66 1.88 -24.58
CA GLN A 352 0.49 2.76 -24.62
C GLN A 352 -0.09 2.92 -23.22
N ALA A 353 -0.41 4.15 -22.83
CA ALA A 353 -1.10 4.45 -21.59
C ALA A 353 -1.79 5.82 -21.68
N THR A 354 -2.90 5.97 -20.97
CA THR A 354 -3.52 7.30 -20.81
C THR A 354 -2.66 8.21 -19.93
N PRO A 355 -2.66 9.53 -20.18
CA PRO A 355 -2.07 10.50 -19.27
C PRO A 355 -2.62 10.38 -17.85
N TYR A 356 -3.90 10.04 -17.67
CA TYR A 356 -4.49 9.82 -16.35
C TYR A 356 -3.78 8.68 -15.61
N LEU A 357 -3.57 7.53 -16.26
CA LEU A 357 -2.86 6.39 -15.68
C LEU A 357 -1.46 6.79 -15.20
N VAL A 358 -0.73 7.53 -16.03
CA VAL A 358 0.67 7.92 -15.76
C VAL A 358 0.79 9.04 -14.73
N LEU A 359 0.09 10.15 -14.95
CA LEU A 359 0.26 11.38 -14.17
C LEU A 359 -0.56 11.33 -12.88
N ARG A 360 -1.78 10.78 -12.91
CA ARG A 360 -2.68 10.78 -11.74
C ARG A 360 -2.64 9.49 -10.96
N ALA A 361 -2.53 8.34 -11.60
CA ALA A 361 -2.51 7.07 -10.88
C ALA A 361 -1.09 6.60 -10.52
N GLY A 362 -0.02 7.25 -10.99
CA GLY A 362 1.37 6.93 -10.61
C GLY A 362 1.94 5.66 -11.26
N HIS A 363 1.17 5.02 -12.14
CA HIS A 363 1.63 3.89 -12.95
C HIS A 363 2.63 4.37 -14.01
N TRP A 364 3.48 3.48 -14.48
CA TRP A 364 4.46 3.78 -15.51
C TRP A 364 4.58 2.64 -16.52
N CYS A 365 5.78 2.06 -16.65
CA CYS A 365 6.08 1.00 -17.59
C CYS A 365 5.61 -0.35 -17.02
N PRO A 366 4.67 -1.05 -17.68
CA PRO A 366 4.15 -2.32 -17.20
C PRO A 366 5.22 -3.41 -17.12
N GLU A 367 6.23 -3.37 -18.01
CA GLU A 367 7.35 -4.32 -17.99
C GLU A 367 8.29 -4.08 -16.79
N CYS A 368 8.53 -2.82 -16.41
CA CYS A 368 9.36 -2.50 -15.24
C CYS A 368 8.61 -2.63 -13.90
N GLU A 369 7.28 -2.67 -13.93
CA GLU A 369 6.43 -2.89 -12.76
C GLU A 369 6.23 -4.39 -12.46
N ALA A 370 6.43 -5.25 -13.46
CA ALA A 370 6.40 -6.69 -13.33
C ALA A 370 7.74 -7.26 -12.84
N PRO A 371 7.77 -8.47 -12.26
CA PRO A 371 9.01 -9.20 -12.00
C PRO A 371 9.80 -9.46 -13.29
N PRO A 372 11.15 -9.55 -13.23
CA PRO A 372 12.00 -9.53 -12.04
C PRO A 372 12.14 -8.12 -11.42
N TRP A 373 12.18 -8.06 -10.08
CA TRP A 373 12.23 -6.80 -9.31
C TRP A 373 13.64 -6.20 -9.30
N ASP A 374 14.12 -5.76 -10.46
CA ASP A 374 15.44 -5.11 -10.63
C ASP A 374 15.41 -3.65 -10.12
N TYR A 375 15.05 -3.46 -8.85
CA TYR A 375 14.67 -2.14 -8.31
C TYR A 375 15.85 -1.18 -8.19
N ASP A 376 17.04 -1.67 -7.90
CA ASP A 376 18.25 -0.82 -7.87
C ASP A 376 18.58 -0.29 -9.26
N GLU A 377 18.54 -1.16 -10.28
CA GLU A 377 18.74 -0.77 -11.68
C GLU A 377 17.66 0.20 -12.16
N ARG A 378 16.40 -0.04 -11.77
CA ARG A 378 15.28 0.84 -12.10
C ARG A 378 15.44 2.20 -11.44
N ALA A 379 15.76 2.25 -10.15
CA ALA A 379 15.93 3.48 -9.39
C ALA A 379 17.10 4.32 -9.94
N ALA A 380 18.20 3.68 -10.35
CA ALA A 380 19.36 4.37 -10.94
C ALA A 380 19.03 5.20 -12.20
N VAL A 381 17.97 4.84 -12.93
CA VAL A 381 17.57 5.52 -14.18
C VAL A 381 16.20 6.18 -14.13
N ASN A 382 15.48 6.06 -13.02
CA ASN A 382 14.12 6.59 -12.86
C ASN A 382 14.03 7.42 -11.57
N PRO A 383 14.31 8.75 -11.63
CA PRO A 383 14.26 9.64 -10.48
C PRO A 383 12.93 9.60 -9.73
N PHE A 384 11.80 9.51 -10.43
CA PHE A 384 10.49 9.38 -9.81
C PHE A 384 10.40 8.14 -8.90
N PHE A 385 10.88 6.98 -9.35
CA PHE A 385 10.90 5.75 -8.54
C PHE A 385 11.97 5.78 -7.44
N ALA A 386 13.13 6.39 -7.70
CA ALA A 386 14.23 6.49 -6.75
C ALA A 386 13.86 7.23 -5.45
N GLN A 387 12.84 8.10 -5.49
CA GLN A 387 12.31 8.76 -4.30
C GLN A 387 11.79 7.79 -3.23
N VAL A 388 11.35 6.59 -3.63
CA VAL A 388 10.78 5.57 -2.73
C VAL A 388 11.64 4.32 -2.62
N TRP A 389 12.66 4.21 -3.47
CA TRP A 389 13.66 3.15 -3.46
C TRP A 389 15.04 3.79 -3.68
N PRO A 390 15.64 4.39 -2.64
CA PRO A 390 16.94 5.03 -2.79
C PRO A 390 18.02 3.98 -3.07
N VAL A 391 18.86 4.25 -4.07
CA VAL A 391 20.09 3.48 -4.30
C VAL A 391 21.13 4.01 -3.32
N ASP A 392 21.79 3.13 -2.57
CA ASP A 392 22.78 3.49 -1.54
C ASP A 392 24.01 4.29 -2.06
N ASP A 393 24.10 4.52 -3.39
CA ASP A 393 25.16 5.29 -4.07
C ASP A 393 24.66 6.45 -4.97
N ALA A 394 23.37 6.84 -4.91
CA ALA A 394 22.95 8.04 -5.61
C ALA A 394 23.54 9.27 -4.89
N PRO A 395 24.35 10.13 -5.55
CA PRO A 395 24.85 11.34 -4.91
C PRO A 395 23.63 12.13 -4.44
N THR A 396 23.54 12.33 -3.13
CA THR A 396 22.58 13.24 -2.50
C THR A 396 22.59 14.53 -3.31
N VAL A 397 21.55 14.75 -4.12
CA VAL A 397 21.37 16.02 -4.78
C VAL A 397 21.06 17.00 -3.66
N VAL A 398 22.09 17.79 -3.36
CA VAL A 398 22.09 18.86 -2.39
C VAL A 398 21.00 19.87 -2.76
N GLU A 399 20.22 20.20 -1.73
CA GLU A 399 19.33 21.35 -1.53
C GLU A 399 19.23 22.42 -2.63
N HIS A 400 17.99 22.79 -2.95
CA HIS A 400 17.62 24.14 -3.38
C HIS A 400 16.56 24.74 -2.47
#